data_AF-A0A6G3MEL2-F1
#
_entry.id   AF-A0A6G3MEL2-F1
#
_cell.length_a   1.000
_cell.length_b   1.000
_cell.length_c   1.000
_cell.angle_alpha   90.00
_cell.angle_beta   90.00
_cell.angle_gamma   90.00
#
_symmetry.space_group_name_H-M   'P 1'
#
loop_
_entity.id
_entity.type
_entity.pdbx_description
1 polymer ?
#
loop_
_entity_poly.entity_id
_entity_poly.type
_entity_poly.pdbx_seq_one_letter_code
_entity_poly.pdbx_strand_id
1 'polypeptide(L)'
;FTNIFERKCKVEDYEKYTPGIHKKTQCFQGRKGYTIRRRYDAVCQSIAKKIPEIIPVQCPCTEDDFGCAFGFFFKNGKCIKDKDMERNEQFTPCTPGQFVFYPSNIQKFPGDICEIKDKWKERDLDICHFTYEINSISILIHQTLKYMPLQDHPELEFHDIPISLTNFGNIKNYDINLLRQCLYILNEVGIIQLCYNTRDSLNQKLEKTVVRDYTLIGLHIDPSTNNLFYYNKTTISVMSAHSGYSKIILKTEKEMSYVKIFPKIGKIALIVKGSSSNQFCVFVMSIVGKTQFSHCYDQNILVISYDSLTKIFVIYLYKKVVKISLGGAFLENKIVEHPGHILESFVENDREYLITERGVSFGDMFFSNDRIISGHFHFIDKEETPDSCTKAHCDIFCFSLTEAEYQCDCPDAMVFNSELNKCECNLSHPACYECKPNEFNCDNQKCIHLAGKCNGVEDCGDHSDETNCIMQCEINDILCDNDSKCVSYSDICDGFNNCEDGKDELYCHGI
;
A
#
# COMPACT_ATOMS: atom_id res chain seq x y z
N PHE A 1 6.78 41.96 -49.69
CA PHE A 1 5.49 41.30 -50.02
C PHE A 1 4.25 42.05 -49.52
N THR A 2 4.37 43.30 -49.05
CA THR A 2 3.22 44.09 -48.58
C THR A 2 2.17 44.36 -49.67
N ASN A 3 2.59 44.37 -50.94
CA ASN A 3 1.70 44.53 -52.09
C ASN A 3 0.90 43.26 -52.45
N ILE A 4 1.11 42.13 -51.75
CA ILE A 4 0.40 40.85 -51.98
C ILE A 4 -0.66 40.60 -50.90
N PHE A 5 -0.47 41.16 -49.70
CA PHE A 5 -1.36 40.95 -48.56
C PHE A 5 -2.11 42.25 -48.26
N GLU A 6 -3.30 42.40 -48.86
CA GLU A 6 -4.12 43.63 -48.78
C GLU A 6 -4.75 43.86 -47.41
N ARG A 7 -4.82 42.83 -46.57
CA ARG A 7 -5.48 42.88 -45.26
C ARG A 7 -4.68 42.20 -44.16
N LYS A 8 -4.95 42.61 -42.93
CA LYS A 8 -4.42 42.01 -41.70
C LYS A 8 -5.20 40.72 -41.38
N CYS A 9 -4.51 39.69 -40.89
CA CYS A 9 -5.19 38.45 -40.49
C CYS A 9 -6.07 38.67 -39.26
N LYS A 10 -7.26 38.07 -39.28
CA LYS A 10 -8.19 37.95 -38.16
C LYS A 10 -8.04 36.57 -37.50
N VAL A 11 -8.66 36.36 -36.33
CA VAL A 11 -8.58 35.09 -35.59
C VAL A 11 -9.05 33.89 -36.44
N GLU A 12 -10.07 34.08 -37.28
CA GLU A 12 -10.63 33.08 -38.21
C GLU A 12 -9.68 32.64 -39.34
N ASP A 13 -8.63 33.43 -39.63
CA ASP A 13 -7.62 33.12 -40.65
C ASP A 13 -6.53 32.15 -40.15
N TYR A 14 -6.62 31.73 -38.88
CA TYR A 14 -5.71 30.81 -38.25
C TYR A 14 -6.40 29.48 -37.93
N GLU A 15 -5.67 28.38 -38.06
CA GLU A 15 -6.09 27.04 -37.63
C GLU A 15 -5.17 26.49 -36.55
N LYS A 16 -5.70 25.59 -35.72
CA LYS A 16 -4.91 24.87 -34.72
C LYS A 16 -3.97 23.90 -35.42
N TYR A 17 -2.70 23.92 -35.03
CA TYR A 17 -1.67 23.01 -35.50
C TYR A 17 -0.94 22.42 -34.31
N THR A 18 -0.98 21.10 -34.15
CA THR A 18 -0.25 20.43 -33.08
C THR A 18 1.05 19.86 -33.67
N PRO A 19 2.24 20.31 -33.23
CA PRO A 19 3.48 19.65 -33.61
C PRO A 19 3.54 18.27 -32.93
N GLY A 20 3.57 17.18 -33.71
CA GLY A 20 3.63 15.83 -33.15
C GLY A 20 3.83 14.72 -34.20
N ILE A 21 4.74 13.79 -33.88
CA ILE A 21 5.16 12.64 -34.69
C ILE A 21 4.16 11.49 -34.52
N HIS A 22 3.45 11.12 -35.58
CA HIS A 22 2.87 9.80 -35.92
C HIS A 22 2.19 8.88 -34.87
N LYS A 23 1.98 9.24 -33.61
CA LYS A 23 1.23 8.43 -32.63
C LYS A 23 0.12 9.21 -31.93
N LYS A 24 -0.93 8.48 -31.55
CA LYS A 24 -2.22 8.95 -31.01
C LYS A 24 -2.13 9.79 -29.70
N THR A 25 -0.94 10.00 -29.14
CA THR A 25 -0.72 10.74 -27.91
C THR A 25 -0.23 12.16 -28.24
N GLN A 26 -1.14 13.14 -28.17
CA GLN A 26 -0.88 14.57 -28.43
C GLN A 26 -0.11 15.26 -27.28
N CYS A 27 0.59 14.51 -26.45
CA CYS A 27 1.33 15.04 -25.32
C CYS A 27 2.84 14.96 -25.58
N PHE A 28 3.52 16.08 -25.40
CA PHE A 28 4.97 16.18 -25.57
C PHE A 28 5.56 16.92 -24.37
N GLN A 29 6.54 16.31 -23.69
CA GLN A 29 7.15 16.83 -22.46
C GLN A 29 6.10 17.22 -21.39
N GLY A 30 5.07 16.39 -21.25
CA GLY A 30 3.96 16.67 -20.33
C GLY A 30 3.03 17.82 -20.72
N ARG A 31 3.10 18.31 -21.96
CA ARG A 31 2.26 19.41 -22.47
C ARG A 31 1.44 18.95 -23.67
N LYS A 32 0.14 19.22 -23.62
CA LYS A 32 -0.74 19.29 -24.78
C LYS A 32 -0.78 20.74 -25.24
N GLY A 33 -0.05 21.03 -26.32
CA GLY A 33 -0.04 22.33 -26.95
C GLY A 33 -0.43 22.23 -28.41
N TYR A 34 -1.43 23.00 -28.83
CA TYR A 34 -1.61 23.36 -30.23
C TYR A 34 -0.96 24.74 -30.44
N THR A 35 -0.21 24.91 -31.51
CA THR A 35 0.11 26.24 -32.02
C THR A 35 -1.01 26.70 -32.95
N ILE A 36 -0.99 27.96 -33.36
CA ILE A 36 -1.83 28.43 -34.46
C ILE A 36 -0.97 28.67 -35.69
N ARG A 37 -1.43 28.21 -36.85
CA ARG A 37 -0.82 28.52 -38.14
C ARG A 37 -1.83 29.21 -39.02
N ARG A 38 -1.39 30.14 -39.87
CA ARG A 38 -2.27 30.75 -40.87
C ARG A 38 -2.74 29.66 -41.81
N ARG A 39 -4.04 29.60 -42.10
CA ARG A 39 -4.56 28.65 -43.08
C ARG A 39 -3.93 28.87 -44.44
N TYR A 40 -3.84 27.81 -45.23
CA TYR A 40 -3.21 27.89 -46.56
C TYR A 40 -3.99 28.79 -47.53
N ASP A 41 -5.31 28.91 -47.36
CA ASP A 41 -6.22 29.70 -48.18
C ASP A 41 -6.41 31.14 -47.68
N ALA A 42 -5.86 31.50 -46.52
CA ALA A 42 -5.95 32.84 -45.96
C ALA A 42 -4.81 33.74 -46.47
N VAL A 43 -5.14 34.65 -47.40
CA VAL A 43 -4.21 35.65 -47.95
C VAL A 43 -4.25 36.93 -47.11
N CYS A 44 -3.46 36.97 -46.04
CA CYS A 44 -3.42 38.10 -45.11
C CYS A 44 -2.04 38.23 -44.42
N GLN A 45 -1.72 39.43 -43.91
CA GLN A 45 -0.47 39.68 -43.18
C GLN A 45 -0.64 39.35 -41.67
N SER A 46 0.20 38.43 -41.17
CA SER A 46 0.25 38.08 -39.74
C SER A 46 0.90 39.22 -38.93
N ILE A 47 0.30 39.59 -37.81
CA ILE A 47 0.81 40.64 -36.93
C ILE A 47 1.21 40.02 -35.59
N ALA A 48 2.50 40.08 -35.26
CA ALA A 48 3.09 39.38 -34.12
C ALA A 48 2.53 39.76 -32.73
N LYS A 49 1.72 40.82 -32.59
CA LYS A 49 1.24 41.36 -31.31
C LYS A 49 -0.14 40.85 -30.83
N LYS A 50 -0.86 40.06 -31.63
CA LYS A 50 -2.21 39.55 -31.29
C LYS A 50 -2.36 38.04 -31.52
N ILE A 51 -1.28 37.29 -31.30
CA ILE A 51 -1.38 35.83 -31.19
C ILE A 51 -1.90 35.58 -29.77
N PRO A 52 -3.01 34.85 -29.57
CA PRO A 52 -3.46 34.46 -28.24
C PRO A 52 -2.32 33.75 -27.52
N GLU A 53 -2.03 34.11 -26.27
CA GLU A 53 -1.16 33.28 -25.42
C GLU A 53 -1.89 31.95 -25.20
N ILE A 54 -1.34 30.88 -25.76
CA ILE A 54 -1.91 29.54 -25.61
C ILE A 54 -1.31 28.97 -24.34
N ILE A 55 -2.13 28.81 -23.30
CA ILE A 55 -1.72 28.14 -22.07
C ILE A 55 -1.62 26.64 -22.39
N PRO A 56 -0.43 26.02 -22.31
CA PRO A 56 -0.29 24.59 -22.55
C PRO A 56 -1.07 23.82 -21.48
N VAL A 57 -1.91 22.87 -21.90
CA VAL A 57 -2.62 22.00 -20.96
C VAL A 57 -1.64 20.92 -20.48
N GLN A 58 -1.48 20.79 -19.17
CA GLN A 58 -0.63 19.76 -18.57
C GLN A 58 -1.22 18.36 -18.84
N CYS A 59 -0.36 17.39 -19.11
CA CYS A 59 -0.76 15.99 -19.30
C CYS A 59 -0.38 15.12 -18.10
N PRO A 60 -1.05 13.97 -17.92
CA PRO A 60 -0.50 12.91 -17.07
C PRO A 60 0.81 12.37 -17.65
N CYS A 61 1.76 12.04 -16.78
CA CYS A 61 3.03 11.41 -17.18
C CYS A 61 2.84 10.00 -17.74
N THR A 62 3.66 9.65 -18.72
CA THR A 62 3.75 8.35 -19.40
C THR A 62 5.18 7.81 -19.35
N GLU A 63 5.41 6.55 -19.76
CA GLU A 63 6.76 5.95 -19.84
C GLU A 63 7.74 6.78 -20.66
N ASP A 64 7.24 7.48 -21.69
CA ASP A 64 8.06 8.30 -22.59
C ASP A 64 8.61 9.58 -21.92
N ASP A 65 8.09 9.96 -20.74
CA ASP A 65 8.50 11.16 -20.00
C ASP A 65 9.64 10.89 -18.98
N PHE A 66 10.10 9.63 -18.88
CA PHE A 66 11.17 9.20 -17.96
C PHE A 66 12.34 8.56 -18.69
N GLY A 67 13.55 8.81 -18.19
CA GLY A 67 14.79 8.11 -18.54
C GLY A 67 15.31 7.28 -17.38
N CYS A 68 16.40 6.54 -17.59
CA CYS A 68 17.08 5.86 -16.48
C CYS A 68 17.90 6.88 -15.67
N ALA A 69 17.82 6.76 -14.35
CA ALA A 69 18.62 7.59 -13.45
C ALA A 69 20.10 7.22 -13.50
N PHE A 70 20.94 8.05 -12.86
CA PHE A 70 22.37 7.79 -12.78
C PHE A 70 22.67 6.42 -12.15
N GLY A 71 23.50 5.61 -12.82
CA GLY A 71 23.83 4.24 -12.43
C GLY A 71 22.85 3.17 -12.87
N PHE A 72 21.82 3.54 -13.64
CA PHE A 72 20.91 2.61 -14.30
C PHE A 72 20.99 2.80 -15.82
N PHE A 73 20.86 1.70 -16.56
CA PHE A 73 20.80 1.70 -18.01
C PHE A 73 19.57 0.98 -18.52
N PHE A 74 19.08 1.38 -19.68
CA PHE A 74 17.84 0.84 -20.24
C PHE A 74 18.09 -0.51 -20.91
N LYS A 75 17.39 -1.56 -20.46
CA LYS A 75 17.44 -2.90 -21.05
C LYS A 75 16.08 -3.59 -20.93
N ASN A 76 15.59 -4.15 -22.05
CA ASN A 76 14.31 -4.87 -22.13
C ASN A 76 13.10 -4.10 -21.57
N GLY A 77 13.02 -2.78 -21.81
CA GLY A 77 11.89 -1.96 -21.34
C GLY A 77 11.96 -1.54 -19.87
N LYS A 78 13.08 -1.78 -19.17
CA LYS A 78 13.29 -1.39 -17.77
C LYS A 78 14.66 -0.75 -17.58
N CYS A 79 14.76 0.13 -16.59
CA CYS A 79 16.03 0.65 -16.11
C CYS A 79 16.64 -0.35 -15.13
N ILE A 80 17.75 -0.97 -15.54
CA ILE A 80 18.48 -1.99 -14.78
C ILE A 80 19.76 -1.35 -14.26
N LYS A 81 20.12 -1.66 -13.02
CA LYS A 81 21.33 -1.16 -12.37
C LYS A 81 22.58 -1.64 -13.11
N ASP A 82 23.57 -0.77 -13.24
CA ASP A 82 24.85 -1.12 -13.84
C ASP A 82 25.69 -1.95 -12.86
N LYS A 83 26.01 -3.20 -13.25
CA LYS A 83 26.82 -4.13 -12.46
C LYS A 83 28.24 -3.63 -12.22
N ASP A 84 28.76 -2.75 -13.08
CA ASP A 84 30.08 -2.17 -12.88
C ASP A 84 30.09 -1.05 -11.83
N MET A 85 28.92 -0.47 -11.50
CA MET A 85 28.74 0.44 -10.37
C MET A 85 28.53 -0.30 -9.03
N GLU A 86 28.13 -1.58 -9.03
CA GLU A 86 28.00 -2.41 -7.81
C GLU A 86 29.34 -2.55 -7.07
N ARG A 87 30.49 -2.46 -7.77
CA ARG A 87 31.83 -2.59 -7.15
C ARG A 87 32.22 -1.42 -6.24
N ASN A 88 31.49 -0.30 -6.29
CA ASN A 88 31.74 0.88 -5.45
C ASN A 88 30.62 1.16 -4.44
N GLU A 89 29.66 0.25 -4.26
CA GLU A 89 28.68 0.33 -3.18
C GLU A 89 29.30 -0.08 -1.84
N GLN A 90 30.25 0.72 -1.37
CA GLN A 90 30.13 1.07 0.04
C GLN A 90 28.86 1.90 0.12
N PHE A 91 27.83 1.39 0.82
CA PHE A 91 26.68 2.18 1.26
C PHE A 91 27.15 3.62 1.49
N THR A 92 26.52 4.60 0.83
CA THR A 92 26.74 6.01 1.19
C THR A 92 26.72 6.07 2.70
N PRO A 93 27.83 6.45 3.38
CA PRO A 93 27.93 6.29 4.82
C PRO A 93 26.80 7.11 5.45
N CYS A 94 25.76 6.39 5.86
CA CYS A 94 24.59 6.95 6.49
C CYS A 94 24.62 6.52 7.95
N THR A 95 24.08 7.35 8.83
CA THR A 95 23.97 6.95 10.23
C THR A 95 22.73 6.08 10.40
N PRO A 96 22.83 4.92 11.08
CA PRO A 96 21.68 4.09 11.38
C PRO A 96 20.53 4.91 11.99
N GLY A 97 19.31 4.68 11.53
CA GLY A 97 18.11 5.40 11.96
C GLY A 97 17.88 6.76 11.28
N GLN A 98 18.73 7.16 10.33
CA GLN A 98 18.43 8.32 9.47
C GLN A 98 17.62 7.92 8.23
N PHE A 99 16.73 8.82 7.81
CA PHE A 99 16.13 8.73 6.49
C PHE A 99 17.17 9.03 5.40
N VAL A 100 17.28 8.13 4.43
CA VAL A 100 18.19 8.21 3.28
C VAL A 100 17.37 8.25 2.01
N PHE A 101 17.78 9.09 1.07
CA PHE A 101 17.21 9.13 -0.26
C PHE A 101 18.01 8.23 -1.17
N TYR A 102 17.41 7.13 -1.62
CA TYR A 102 17.96 6.34 -2.71
C TYR A 102 17.52 6.95 -4.03
N PRO A 103 18.44 7.09 -5.02
CA PRO A 103 18.07 7.56 -6.33
C PRO A 103 17.16 6.51 -6.99
N SER A 104 15.94 6.93 -7.36
CA SER A 104 15.03 6.10 -8.16
C SER A 104 15.75 5.52 -9.38
N ASN A 105 15.38 4.32 -9.82
CA ASN A 105 15.93 3.74 -11.07
C ASN A 105 15.51 4.50 -12.34
N ILE A 106 14.51 5.37 -12.22
CA ILE A 106 13.97 6.21 -13.29
C ILE A 106 14.02 7.68 -12.88
N GLN A 107 14.24 8.57 -13.84
CA GLN A 107 14.28 10.01 -13.62
C GLN A 107 13.45 10.71 -14.69
N LYS A 108 12.59 11.63 -14.27
CA LYS A 108 11.82 12.47 -15.19
C LYS A 108 12.76 13.35 -16.02
N PHE A 109 12.49 13.52 -17.31
CA PHE A 109 13.34 14.37 -18.14
C PHE A 109 13.35 15.83 -17.64
N PRO A 110 14.52 16.47 -17.52
CA PRO A 110 14.61 17.87 -17.09
C PRO A 110 13.76 18.79 -17.98
N GLY A 111 12.88 19.58 -17.37
CA GLY A 111 11.99 20.54 -18.06
C GLY A 111 10.63 19.97 -18.48
N ASP A 112 10.40 18.67 -18.31
CA ASP A 112 9.09 18.05 -18.49
C ASP A 112 8.14 18.48 -17.36
N ILE A 113 6.91 18.86 -17.69
CA ILE A 113 5.93 19.35 -16.70
C ILE A 113 4.75 18.40 -16.51
N CYS A 114 4.81 17.14 -16.94
CA CYS A 114 3.71 16.20 -16.77
C CYS A 114 3.28 16.03 -15.29
N GLU A 115 2.00 15.78 -15.06
CA GLU A 115 1.40 15.53 -13.74
C GLU A 115 1.55 14.03 -13.37
N ILE A 116 2.19 13.75 -12.24
CA ILE A 116 2.48 12.37 -11.80
C ILE A 116 1.26 11.82 -11.04
N LYS A 117 0.48 10.94 -11.69
CA LYS A 117 -0.69 10.27 -11.10
C LYS A 117 -0.35 8.90 -10.49
N ASP A 118 0.60 8.86 -9.56
CA ASP A 118 0.96 7.71 -8.70
C ASP A 118 1.93 6.62 -9.24
N LYS A 119 1.90 6.20 -10.51
CA LYS A 119 2.80 5.12 -10.99
C LYS A 119 4.29 5.50 -11.09
N TRP A 120 4.58 6.79 -11.17
CA TRP A 120 5.92 7.31 -11.48
C TRP A 120 6.44 8.26 -10.39
N LYS A 121 5.88 8.18 -9.17
CA LYS A 121 6.38 8.96 -8.03
C LYS A 121 7.86 8.69 -7.88
N GLU A 122 8.65 9.77 -7.83
CA GLU A 122 10.04 9.74 -7.39
C GLU A 122 10.06 8.97 -6.06
N ARG A 123 10.61 7.76 -6.10
CA ARG A 123 11.05 7.04 -4.91
C ARG A 123 12.52 7.43 -4.70
N ASP A 124 13.15 7.32 -3.53
CA ASP A 124 12.99 6.30 -2.52
C ASP A 124 13.47 6.90 -1.20
N LEU A 125 12.55 7.24 -0.29
CA LEU A 125 12.91 7.54 1.09
C LEU A 125 12.94 6.23 1.87
N ASP A 126 14.11 5.84 2.38
CA ASP A 126 14.25 4.64 3.22
C ASP A 126 14.95 4.96 4.53
N ILE A 127 14.99 4.01 5.45
CA ILE A 127 15.74 4.13 6.70
C ILE A 127 17.08 3.42 6.53
N CYS A 128 18.18 4.14 6.78
CA CYS A 128 19.53 3.62 6.68
C CYS A 128 19.66 2.27 7.40
N HIS A 129 20.14 1.21 6.73
CA HIS A 129 20.26 -0.14 7.30
C HIS A 129 18.97 -0.83 7.79
N PHE A 130 17.80 -0.25 7.50
CA PHE A 130 16.49 -0.87 7.75
C PHE A 130 15.69 -0.92 6.45
N THR A 131 16.18 -1.73 5.52
CA THR A 131 15.63 -1.85 4.17
C THR A 131 15.26 -3.31 3.89
N TYR A 132 14.54 -3.57 2.80
CA TYR A 132 14.27 -4.94 2.35
C TYR A 132 15.52 -5.69 1.86
N GLU A 133 16.70 -5.06 1.88
CA GLU A 133 17.99 -5.60 1.40
C GLU A 133 18.92 -6.05 2.53
N ILE A 134 18.62 -5.70 3.79
CA ILE A 134 19.36 -6.18 4.96
C ILE A 134 18.45 -6.95 5.93
N ASN A 135 18.90 -8.15 6.34
CA ASN A 135 18.22 -8.90 7.41
C ASN A 135 18.22 -8.06 8.69
N SER A 136 17.07 -7.85 9.29
CA SER A 136 16.94 -6.98 10.45
C SER A 136 15.84 -7.44 11.39
N ILE A 137 15.84 -6.87 12.58
CA ILE A 137 14.83 -7.10 13.59
C ILE A 137 14.28 -5.77 14.00
N SER A 138 12.97 -5.69 14.12
CA SER A 138 12.30 -4.53 14.69
C SER A 138 11.64 -4.91 16.01
N ILE A 139 11.67 -4.00 16.98
CA ILE A 139 10.97 -4.15 18.26
C ILE A 139 10.28 -2.85 18.64
N LEU A 140 9.17 -2.97 19.37
CA LEU A 140 8.43 -1.84 19.94
C LEU A 140 8.68 -1.77 21.45
N ILE A 141 9.26 -0.67 21.90
CA ILE A 141 9.54 -0.37 23.31
C ILE A 141 8.97 1.02 23.61
N HIS A 142 8.07 1.13 24.59
CA HIS A 142 7.52 2.42 25.07
C HIS A 142 7.05 3.39 23.95
N GLN A 143 6.32 2.88 22.93
CA GLN A 143 5.88 3.66 21.75
C GLN A 143 7.02 4.15 20.84
N THR A 144 8.21 3.58 20.94
CA THR A 144 9.32 3.81 20.01
C THR A 144 9.62 2.51 19.28
N LEU A 145 9.63 2.57 17.95
CA LEU A 145 10.14 1.46 17.15
C LEU A 145 11.66 1.56 17.08
N LYS A 146 12.31 0.43 17.36
CA LYS A 146 13.74 0.25 17.22
C LYS A 146 14.01 -0.87 16.24
N TYR A 147 15.15 -0.82 15.57
CA TYR A 147 15.61 -1.92 14.74
C TYR A 147 17.08 -2.25 14.99
N MET A 148 17.47 -3.47 14.65
CA MET A 148 18.84 -3.97 14.71
C MET A 148 19.13 -4.73 13.41
N PRO A 149 20.14 -4.32 12.63
CA PRO A 149 20.59 -5.08 11.47
C PRO A 149 21.34 -6.35 11.93
N LEU A 150 21.16 -7.45 11.20
CA LEU A 150 21.77 -8.75 11.48
C LEU A 150 23.04 -9.03 10.65
N GLN A 151 23.42 -8.13 9.74
CA GLN A 151 24.62 -8.24 8.90
C GLN A 151 25.57 -7.04 9.14
N ASP A 152 26.88 -7.29 8.96
CA ASP A 152 27.95 -6.31 8.76
C ASP A 152 28.42 -5.37 9.89
N HIS A 153 27.92 -5.49 11.14
CA HIS A 153 28.50 -4.72 12.26
C HIS A 153 28.89 -5.60 13.48
N PRO A 154 30.06 -5.35 14.09
CA PRO A 154 30.54 -6.09 15.27
C PRO A 154 29.80 -5.74 16.57
N GLU A 155 28.93 -4.72 16.56
CA GLU A 155 28.16 -4.26 17.70
C GLU A 155 26.66 -4.38 17.39
N LEU A 156 26.04 -5.44 17.92
CA LEU A 156 24.61 -5.72 17.81
C LEU A 156 23.82 -4.72 18.70
N GLU A 157 23.61 -3.51 18.19
CA GLU A 157 22.89 -2.44 18.89
C GLU A 157 21.53 -2.12 18.24
N PHE A 158 20.60 -1.65 19.08
CA PHE A 158 19.29 -1.17 18.62
C PHE A 158 19.35 0.31 18.27
N HIS A 159 18.92 0.63 17.05
CA HIS A 159 18.78 1.99 16.54
C HIS A 159 17.31 2.40 16.50
N ASP A 160 17.01 3.69 16.67
CA ASP A 160 15.64 4.20 16.57
C ASP A 160 15.18 4.24 15.11
N ILE A 161 13.95 3.80 14.86
CA ILE A 161 13.24 4.11 13.62
C ILE A 161 12.74 5.56 13.74
N PRO A 162 13.07 6.47 12.80
CA PRO A 162 12.77 7.91 12.89
C PRO A 162 11.29 8.25 12.63
N ILE A 163 10.36 7.42 13.10
CA ILE A 163 8.92 7.59 12.97
C ILE A 163 8.34 7.80 14.37
N SER A 164 7.77 8.98 14.61
CA SER A 164 7.16 9.31 15.90
C SER A 164 5.81 8.62 16.06
N LEU A 165 5.65 7.79 17.10
CA LEU A 165 4.41 7.06 17.36
C LEU A 165 3.60 7.59 18.55
N THR A 166 4.01 8.71 19.14
CA THR A 166 3.42 9.25 20.38
C THR A 166 1.94 9.63 20.26
N ASN A 167 1.46 9.89 19.05
CA ASN A 167 0.08 10.29 18.80
C ASN A 167 -0.88 9.10 18.59
N PHE A 168 -0.38 7.86 18.52
CA PHE A 168 -1.22 6.68 18.25
C PHE A 168 -1.82 6.03 19.49
N GLY A 169 -1.56 6.60 20.67
CA GLY A 169 -2.05 6.08 21.95
C GLY A 169 -1.38 4.77 22.34
N ASN A 170 -2.12 3.87 22.98
CA ASN A 170 -1.60 2.57 23.40
C ASN A 170 -1.52 1.62 22.20
N ILE A 171 -0.30 1.29 21.78
CA ILE A 171 -0.03 0.39 20.65
C ILE A 171 0.05 -1.04 21.18
N LYS A 172 -0.80 -1.91 20.65
CA LYS A 172 -0.87 -3.34 21.01
C LYS A 172 0.06 -4.19 20.16
N ASN A 173 0.12 -3.89 18.86
CA ASN A 173 0.86 -4.66 17.88
C ASN A 173 1.22 -3.75 16.68
N TYR A 174 2.14 -4.16 15.83
CA TYR A 174 2.48 -3.46 14.59
C TYR A 174 3.03 -4.46 13.58
N ASP A 175 3.11 -4.09 12.31
CA ASP A 175 3.89 -4.84 11.32
C ASP A 175 4.31 -3.91 10.18
N ILE A 176 5.37 -4.28 9.45
CA ILE A 176 6.05 -3.40 8.50
C ILE A 176 6.12 -4.08 7.14
N ASN A 177 5.55 -3.42 6.14
CA ASN A 177 5.78 -3.79 4.75
C ASN A 177 7.00 -3.04 4.21
N LEU A 178 8.19 -3.65 4.35
CA LEU A 178 9.46 -3.06 3.89
C LEU A 178 9.49 -2.82 2.37
N LEU A 179 8.83 -3.66 1.58
CA LEU A 179 8.77 -3.50 0.11
C LEU A 179 7.99 -2.26 -0.33
N ARG A 180 7.04 -1.81 0.50
CA ARG A 180 6.18 -0.65 0.23
C ARG A 180 6.42 0.53 1.16
N GLN A 181 7.36 0.38 2.10
CA GLN A 181 7.69 1.39 3.11
C GLN A 181 6.45 1.88 3.85
N CYS A 182 5.64 0.93 4.33
CA CYS A 182 4.42 1.20 5.09
C CYS A 182 4.41 0.45 6.42
N LEU A 183 4.11 1.17 7.49
CA LEU A 183 3.91 0.69 8.84
C LEU A 183 2.40 0.53 9.12
N TYR A 184 2.01 -0.62 9.65
CA TYR A 184 0.66 -0.89 10.13
C TYR A 184 0.69 -0.96 11.65
N ILE A 185 -0.12 -0.15 12.32
CA ILE A 185 -0.13 0.00 13.77
C ILE A 185 -1.49 -0.42 14.28
N LEU A 186 -1.53 -1.38 15.21
CA LEU A 186 -2.73 -1.75 15.94
C LEU A 186 -2.79 -1.01 17.27
N ASN A 187 -3.80 -0.17 17.45
CA ASN A 187 -4.09 0.52 18.70
C ASN A 187 -5.49 0.19 19.24
N GLU A 188 -5.98 1.01 20.18
CA GLU A 188 -7.31 0.81 20.78
C GLU A 188 -8.49 1.04 19.83
N VAL A 189 -8.28 1.70 18.68
CA VAL A 189 -9.32 2.01 17.69
C VAL A 189 -9.35 0.99 16.55
N GLY A 190 -8.19 0.43 16.20
CA GLY A 190 -8.04 -0.54 15.12
C GLY A 190 -6.68 -0.41 14.45
N ILE A 191 -6.63 -0.64 13.14
CA ILE A 191 -5.39 -0.64 12.36
C ILE A 191 -5.23 0.68 11.59
N ILE A 192 -4.12 1.34 11.85
CA ILE A 192 -3.70 2.57 11.17
C ILE A 192 -2.53 2.23 10.25
N GLN A 193 -2.61 2.67 9.00
CA GLN A 193 -1.55 2.59 8.02
C GLN A 193 -0.83 3.94 7.93
N LEU A 194 0.50 3.89 7.96
CA LEU A 194 1.40 5.03 7.77
C LEU A 194 2.49 4.65 6.78
N CYS A 195 2.52 5.27 5.60
CA CYS A 195 3.56 5.05 4.61
C CYS A 195 4.59 6.18 4.63
N TYR A 196 5.87 5.83 4.51
CA TYR A 196 7.01 6.75 4.56
C TYR A 196 7.85 6.75 3.27
N ASN A 197 7.28 6.23 2.19
CA ASN A 197 7.91 6.12 0.88
C ASN A 197 8.27 7.46 0.20
N THR A 198 7.71 8.58 0.66
CA THR A 198 8.01 9.92 0.14
C THR A 198 8.16 10.93 1.27
N ARG A 199 8.85 12.04 0.98
CA ARG A 199 8.99 13.13 1.93
C ARG A 199 7.65 13.77 2.29
N ASP A 200 6.74 13.85 1.31
CA ASP A 200 5.40 14.36 1.52
C ASP A 200 4.55 13.44 2.40
N SER A 201 4.66 12.11 2.25
CA SER A 201 3.89 11.18 3.09
C SER A 201 4.30 11.24 4.57
N LEU A 202 5.58 11.45 4.85
CA LEU A 202 6.05 11.75 6.20
C LEU A 202 5.59 13.12 6.71
N ASN A 203 5.71 14.17 5.90
CA ASN A 203 5.41 15.55 6.34
C ASN A 203 3.91 15.79 6.53
N GLN A 204 3.07 15.22 5.67
CA GLN A 204 1.63 15.38 5.72
C GLN A 204 0.96 14.47 6.77
N LYS A 205 1.71 13.54 7.39
CA LYS A 205 1.17 12.51 8.28
C LYS A 205 -0.09 11.89 7.67
N LEU A 206 0.03 11.35 6.46
CA LEU A 206 -1.06 10.69 5.74
C LEU A 206 -1.41 9.34 6.40
N GLU A 207 -1.83 9.40 7.66
CA GLU A 207 -2.32 8.26 8.42
C GLU A 207 -3.73 7.91 7.96
N LYS A 208 -3.95 6.63 7.67
CA LYS A 208 -5.25 6.12 7.24
C LYS A 208 -5.67 5.01 8.18
N THR A 209 -6.82 5.16 8.83
CA THR A 209 -7.44 4.02 9.52
C THR A 209 -7.97 3.06 8.46
N VAL A 210 -7.34 1.91 8.32
CA VAL A 210 -7.69 0.90 7.31
C VAL A 210 -8.67 -0.14 7.85
N VAL A 211 -8.65 -0.40 9.17
CA VAL A 211 -9.62 -1.26 9.85
C VAL A 211 -10.03 -0.60 11.16
N ARG A 212 -11.34 -0.45 11.39
CA ARG A 212 -11.90 0.06 12.66
C ARG A 212 -12.54 -1.10 13.42
N ASP A 213 -11.73 -1.71 14.29
CA ASP A 213 -12.17 -2.79 15.19
C ASP A 213 -11.29 -2.78 16.44
N TYR A 214 -11.91 -2.45 17.57
CA TYR A 214 -11.26 -2.33 18.88
C TYR A 214 -11.02 -3.70 19.56
N THR A 215 -11.59 -4.77 19.02
CA THR A 215 -11.47 -6.14 19.54
C THR A 215 -10.23 -6.87 19.03
N LEU A 216 -9.54 -6.30 18.03
CA LEU A 216 -8.35 -6.87 17.44
C LEU A 216 -7.21 -7.00 18.47
N ILE A 217 -6.50 -8.11 18.36
CA ILE A 217 -5.37 -8.44 19.24
C ILE A 217 -4.05 -8.55 18.47
N GLY A 218 -4.10 -8.71 17.15
CA GLY A 218 -2.89 -8.76 16.32
C GLY A 218 -3.19 -8.58 14.84
N LEU A 219 -2.11 -8.36 14.09
CA LEU A 219 -2.11 -8.21 12.64
C LEU A 219 -0.83 -8.84 12.06
N HIS A 220 -0.81 -9.06 10.75
CA HIS A 220 0.35 -9.53 10.01
C HIS A 220 0.23 -9.06 8.55
N ILE A 221 1.26 -8.44 7.98
CA ILE A 221 1.28 -8.05 6.57
C ILE A 221 2.12 -9.07 5.77
N ASP A 222 1.60 -9.54 4.65
CA ASP A 222 2.42 -10.23 3.65
C ASP A 222 3.01 -9.18 2.69
N PRO A 223 4.32 -8.91 2.72
CA PRO A 223 4.93 -7.89 1.87
C PRO A 223 4.78 -8.20 0.37
N SER A 224 4.82 -9.49 0.00
CA SER A 224 4.81 -9.96 -1.39
C SER A 224 3.46 -9.74 -2.06
N THR A 225 2.39 -10.17 -1.39
CA THR A 225 1.01 -10.08 -1.92
C THR A 225 0.29 -8.79 -1.52
N ASN A 226 0.84 -8.04 -0.56
CA ASN A 226 0.20 -6.87 0.05
C ASN A 226 -1.14 -7.20 0.72
N ASN A 227 -1.28 -8.41 1.24
CA ASN A 227 -2.43 -8.86 2.01
C ASN A 227 -2.20 -8.61 3.50
N LEU A 228 -3.03 -7.76 4.10
CA LEU A 228 -3.05 -7.48 5.53
C LEU A 228 -3.99 -8.47 6.22
N PHE A 229 -3.43 -9.33 7.06
CA PHE A 229 -4.18 -10.19 7.94
C PHE A 229 -4.37 -9.53 9.29
N TYR A 230 -5.53 -9.72 9.89
CA TYR A 230 -5.84 -9.19 11.21
C TYR A 230 -6.82 -10.10 11.91
N TYR A 231 -6.73 -10.13 13.24
CA TYR A 231 -7.49 -11.10 14.02
C TYR A 231 -7.85 -10.56 15.41
N ASN A 232 -9.02 -10.97 15.86
CA ASN A 232 -9.42 -10.89 17.26
C ASN A 232 -9.34 -12.30 17.87
N LYS A 233 -9.91 -12.51 19.05
CA LYS A 233 -9.88 -13.82 19.73
C LYS A 233 -10.65 -14.94 19.02
N THR A 234 -11.51 -14.65 18.06
CA THR A 234 -12.44 -15.65 17.45
C THR A 234 -12.48 -15.62 15.93
N THR A 235 -11.98 -14.56 15.29
CA THR A 235 -12.01 -14.40 13.84
C THR A 235 -10.65 -14.00 13.30
N ILE A 236 -10.28 -14.61 12.16
CA ILE A 236 -9.14 -14.20 11.34
C ILE A 236 -9.69 -13.70 10.02
N SER A 237 -9.29 -12.48 9.67
CA SER A 237 -9.69 -11.82 8.43
C SER A 237 -8.46 -11.41 7.64
N VAL A 238 -8.65 -11.21 6.34
CA VAL A 238 -7.65 -10.67 5.42
C VAL A 238 -8.24 -9.48 4.68
N MET A 239 -7.41 -8.49 4.39
CA MET A 239 -7.74 -7.36 3.55
C MET A 239 -6.62 -7.12 2.56
N SER A 240 -6.97 -6.92 1.28
CA SER A 240 -6.02 -6.52 0.26
C SER A 240 -5.67 -5.06 0.53
N ALA A 241 -4.46 -4.77 0.97
CA ALA A 241 -4.07 -3.39 1.30
C ALA A 241 -3.98 -2.49 0.06
N HIS A 242 -4.05 -3.08 -1.14
CA HIS A 242 -4.17 -2.33 -2.41
C HIS A 242 -5.61 -1.89 -2.69
N SER A 243 -6.58 -2.81 -2.61
CA SER A 243 -7.97 -2.54 -3.02
C SER A 243 -8.90 -2.17 -1.85
N GLY A 244 -8.51 -2.49 -0.61
CA GLY A 244 -9.33 -2.34 0.60
C GLY A 244 -10.38 -3.43 0.78
N TYR A 245 -10.54 -4.36 -0.15
CA TYR A 245 -11.46 -5.48 0.01
C TYR A 245 -11.00 -6.43 1.10
N SER A 246 -11.96 -6.97 1.86
CA SER A 246 -11.70 -7.90 2.96
C SER A 246 -12.52 -9.18 2.87
N LYS A 247 -12.07 -10.19 3.61
CA LYS A 247 -12.68 -11.51 3.72
C LYS A 247 -12.43 -12.11 5.09
N ILE A 248 -13.41 -12.83 5.63
CA ILE A 248 -13.21 -13.67 6.82
C ILE A 248 -12.64 -15.02 6.37
N ILE A 249 -11.43 -15.35 6.85
CA ILE A 249 -10.78 -16.63 6.55
C ILE A 249 -11.27 -17.72 7.51
N LEU A 250 -11.37 -17.37 8.80
CA LEU A 250 -11.69 -18.32 9.85
C LEU A 250 -12.54 -17.67 10.93
N LYS A 251 -13.55 -18.42 11.40
CA LYS A 251 -14.31 -18.11 12.60
C LYS A 251 -14.33 -19.33 13.52
N THR A 252 -13.99 -19.13 14.80
CA THR A 252 -13.91 -20.18 15.81
C THR A 252 -14.82 -19.87 16.98
N GLU A 253 -15.38 -20.90 17.61
CA GLU A 253 -16.15 -20.74 18.86
C GLU A 253 -15.26 -20.62 20.09
N LYS A 254 -14.03 -21.15 20.01
CA LYS A 254 -13.04 -21.09 21.08
C LYS A 254 -12.11 -19.89 20.91
N GLU A 255 -11.74 -19.26 22.02
CA GLU A 255 -10.78 -18.16 22.02
C GLU A 255 -9.38 -18.63 21.60
N MET A 256 -8.82 -17.98 20.59
CA MET A 256 -7.44 -18.09 20.14
C MET A 256 -6.55 -17.26 21.09
N SER A 257 -5.48 -17.88 21.59
CA SER A 257 -4.48 -17.21 22.43
C SER A 257 -3.30 -16.67 21.63
N TYR A 258 -3.01 -17.26 20.47
CA TYR A 258 -1.91 -16.85 19.58
C TYR A 258 -2.25 -17.25 18.14
N VAL A 259 -1.88 -16.42 17.18
CA VAL A 259 -2.03 -16.67 15.75
C VAL A 259 -0.73 -16.26 15.07
N LYS A 260 -0.21 -17.14 14.22
CA LYS A 260 0.92 -16.86 13.34
C LYS A 260 0.59 -17.27 11.92
N ILE A 261 0.92 -16.38 10.99
CA ILE A 261 0.64 -16.57 9.57
C ILE A 261 1.97 -16.80 8.88
N PHE A 262 2.01 -17.78 7.99
CA PHE A 262 3.17 -18.13 7.19
C PHE A 262 2.80 -17.97 5.72
N PRO A 263 2.82 -16.73 5.17
CA PRO A 263 2.28 -16.47 3.83
C PRO A 263 3.00 -17.24 2.73
N LYS A 264 4.34 -17.35 2.81
CA LYS A 264 5.17 -18.05 1.81
C LYS A 264 4.81 -19.53 1.60
N ILE A 265 4.23 -20.18 2.62
CA ILE A 265 3.80 -21.59 2.57
C ILE A 265 2.28 -21.74 2.70
N GLY A 266 1.54 -20.63 2.68
CA GLY A 266 0.08 -20.61 2.77
C GLY A 266 -0.48 -21.30 4.00
N LYS A 267 0.18 -21.15 5.17
CA LYS A 267 -0.28 -21.74 6.43
C LYS A 267 -0.65 -20.68 7.46
N ILE A 268 -1.61 -21.02 8.29
CA ILE A 268 -1.94 -20.31 9.53
C ILE A 268 -1.79 -21.32 10.65
N ALA A 269 -1.05 -20.95 11.69
CA ALA A 269 -1.00 -21.68 12.94
C ALA A 269 -1.71 -20.88 14.03
N LEU A 270 -2.56 -21.56 14.79
CA LEU A 270 -3.29 -20.96 15.89
C LEU A 270 -3.22 -21.83 17.13
N ILE A 271 -3.09 -21.18 18.28
CA ILE A 271 -3.09 -21.82 19.60
C ILE A 271 -4.42 -21.50 20.26
N VAL A 272 -5.11 -22.54 20.69
CA VAL A 272 -6.43 -22.45 21.32
C VAL A 272 -6.38 -23.14 22.67
N LYS A 273 -7.03 -22.53 23.67
CA LYS A 273 -7.21 -23.17 24.96
C LYS A 273 -8.18 -24.35 24.84
N GLY A 274 -7.73 -25.52 25.29
CA GLY A 274 -8.46 -26.78 25.27
C GLY A 274 -9.65 -26.81 26.22
N SER A 275 -10.34 -27.94 26.26
CA SER A 275 -11.57 -28.11 27.06
C SER A 275 -11.29 -28.24 28.57
N SER A 276 -10.07 -28.64 28.96
CA SER A 276 -9.60 -28.60 30.35
C SER A 276 -8.78 -27.33 30.61
N SER A 277 -8.70 -26.87 31.85
CA SER A 277 -8.07 -25.58 32.19
C SER A 277 -6.59 -25.48 31.80
N ASN A 278 -5.89 -26.60 31.62
CA ASN A 278 -4.45 -26.69 31.37
C ASN A 278 -4.07 -27.29 30.00
N GLN A 279 -5.05 -27.65 29.16
CA GLN A 279 -4.75 -28.17 27.83
C GLN A 279 -4.70 -27.03 26.81
N PHE A 280 -3.70 -27.04 25.93
CA PHE A 280 -3.56 -26.10 24.81
C PHE A 280 -3.36 -26.89 23.53
N CYS A 281 -4.02 -26.48 22.46
CA CYS A 281 -3.96 -27.16 21.18
C CYS A 281 -3.43 -26.21 20.11
N VAL A 282 -2.41 -26.66 19.37
CA VAL A 282 -1.95 -26.03 18.14
C VAL A 282 -2.74 -26.64 16.99
N PHE A 283 -3.29 -25.78 16.14
CA PHE A 283 -3.87 -26.15 14.86
C PHE A 283 -3.06 -25.47 13.77
N VAL A 284 -2.58 -26.26 12.81
CA VAL A 284 -1.98 -25.74 11.59
C VAL A 284 -2.94 -26.04 10.45
N MET A 285 -3.33 -24.99 9.74
CA MET A 285 -4.26 -25.03 8.63
C MET A 285 -3.69 -24.32 7.42
N SER A 286 -4.19 -24.67 6.25
CA SER A 286 -3.98 -23.86 5.06
C SER A 286 -4.76 -22.56 5.17
N ILE A 287 -4.21 -21.50 4.58
CA ILE A 287 -4.81 -20.17 4.51
C ILE A 287 -6.17 -20.16 3.79
N VAL A 288 -6.45 -21.20 3.01
CA VAL A 288 -7.75 -21.44 2.36
C VAL A 288 -8.71 -22.31 3.21
N GLY A 289 -8.46 -22.41 4.52
CA GLY A 289 -9.39 -22.96 5.52
C GLY A 289 -9.35 -24.47 5.74
N LYS A 290 -8.41 -25.20 5.14
CA LYS A 290 -8.27 -26.66 5.37
C LYS A 290 -7.29 -26.96 6.50
N THR A 291 -7.77 -27.51 7.61
CA THR A 291 -6.92 -27.99 8.72
C THR A 291 -6.00 -29.12 8.23
N GLN A 292 -4.70 -28.98 8.49
CA GLN A 292 -3.69 -29.96 8.08
C GLN A 292 -3.34 -30.91 9.22
N PHE A 293 -3.10 -30.36 10.42
CA PHE A 293 -2.93 -31.17 11.63
C PHE A 293 -3.28 -30.38 12.89
N SER A 294 -3.50 -31.10 13.98
CA SER A 294 -3.70 -30.53 15.31
C SER A 294 -3.03 -31.37 16.37
N HIS A 295 -2.35 -30.73 17.32
CA HIS A 295 -1.71 -31.37 18.47
C HIS A 295 -2.05 -30.64 19.76
N CYS A 296 -2.41 -31.39 20.80
CA CYS A 296 -2.75 -30.85 22.10
C CYS A 296 -1.71 -31.26 23.16
N TYR A 297 -1.43 -30.35 24.08
CA TYR A 297 -0.45 -30.50 25.15
C TYR A 297 -1.07 -30.06 26.48
N ASP A 298 -0.72 -30.75 27.57
CA ASP A 298 -1.18 -30.42 28.93
C ASP A 298 -0.32 -29.33 29.60
N GLN A 299 0.20 -28.41 28.80
CA GLN A 299 1.02 -27.28 29.22
C GLN A 299 0.84 -26.11 28.24
N ASN A 300 1.13 -24.88 28.70
CA ASN A 300 1.04 -23.69 27.85
C ASN A 300 1.99 -23.81 26.66
N ILE A 301 1.44 -23.54 25.48
CA ILE A 301 2.20 -23.34 24.25
C ILE A 301 2.40 -21.84 24.11
N LEU A 302 3.66 -21.42 23.96
CA LEU A 302 4.04 -20.02 23.91
C LEU A 302 3.87 -19.49 22.48
N VAL A 303 4.64 -20.05 21.55
CA VAL A 303 4.66 -19.65 20.15
C VAL A 303 4.99 -20.85 19.25
N ILE A 304 4.82 -20.66 17.95
CA ILE A 304 5.20 -21.63 16.92
C ILE A 304 6.05 -20.93 15.85
N SER A 305 7.01 -21.66 15.29
CA SER A 305 7.84 -21.22 14.17
C SER A 305 7.89 -22.28 13.09
N TYR A 306 8.39 -21.89 11.93
CA TYR A 306 8.61 -22.76 10.79
C TYR A 306 10.00 -22.50 10.22
N ASP A 307 10.78 -23.57 10.08
CA ASP A 307 12.07 -23.55 9.39
C ASP A 307 11.84 -23.90 7.91
N SER A 308 12.10 -22.94 7.03
CA SER A 308 11.89 -23.09 5.59
C SER A 308 12.83 -24.12 4.95
N LEU A 309 14.06 -24.24 5.45
CA LEU A 309 15.08 -25.14 4.89
C LEU A 309 14.79 -26.59 5.24
N THR A 310 14.48 -26.85 6.51
CA THR A 310 14.20 -28.22 7.00
C THR A 310 12.73 -28.62 6.83
N LYS A 311 11.83 -27.66 6.54
CA LYS A 311 10.38 -27.84 6.38
C LYS A 311 9.69 -28.40 7.63
N ILE A 312 10.12 -27.90 8.79
CA ILE A 312 9.69 -28.37 10.12
C ILE A 312 9.05 -27.22 10.90
N PHE A 313 7.97 -27.53 11.62
CA PHE A 313 7.41 -26.65 12.63
C PHE A 313 8.10 -26.86 13.97
N VAL A 314 8.46 -25.76 14.63
CA VAL A 314 9.06 -25.73 15.95
C VAL A 314 8.06 -25.12 16.93
N ILE A 315 7.61 -25.90 17.90
CA ILE A 315 6.62 -25.49 18.89
C ILE A 315 7.33 -25.26 20.22
N TYR A 316 7.18 -24.04 20.75
CA TYR A 316 7.80 -23.61 22.00
C TYR A 316 6.80 -23.76 23.14
N LEU A 317 7.15 -24.58 24.12
CA LEU A 317 6.41 -24.77 25.37
C LEU A 317 7.29 -24.26 26.52
N TYR A 318 6.70 -24.03 27.69
CA TYR A 318 7.41 -23.38 28.81
C TYR A 318 8.77 -23.99 29.21
N LYS A 319 8.96 -25.32 29.05
CA LYS A 319 10.21 -26.03 29.36
C LYS A 319 10.71 -26.96 28.25
N LYS A 320 10.10 -26.90 27.07
CA LYS A 320 10.34 -27.88 26.01
C LYS A 320 10.15 -27.24 24.65
N VAL A 321 10.92 -27.72 23.69
CA VAL A 321 10.75 -27.46 22.27
C VAL A 321 10.39 -28.76 21.58
N VAL A 322 9.33 -28.74 20.78
CA VAL A 322 8.85 -29.90 20.02
C VAL A 322 8.94 -29.59 18.53
N LYS A 323 9.60 -30.46 17.77
CA LYS A 323 9.70 -30.35 16.32
C LYS A 323 8.72 -31.31 15.64
N ILE A 324 7.97 -30.81 14.68
CA ILE A 324 6.93 -31.55 13.96
C ILE A 324 7.10 -31.34 12.46
N SER A 325 6.95 -32.40 11.67
CA SER A 325 6.97 -32.28 10.21
C SER A 325 5.77 -31.48 9.67
N LEU A 326 5.85 -31.03 8.42
CA LEU A 326 4.71 -30.41 7.72
C LEU A 326 3.45 -31.29 7.73
N GLY A 327 3.61 -32.62 7.74
CA GLY A 327 2.50 -33.59 7.81
C GLY A 327 1.99 -33.88 9.23
N GLY A 328 2.54 -33.23 10.26
CA GLY A 328 2.12 -33.41 11.65
C GLY A 328 2.81 -34.56 12.38
N ALA A 329 3.86 -35.18 11.83
CA ALA A 329 4.59 -36.25 12.51
C ALA A 329 5.58 -35.68 13.53
N PHE A 330 5.63 -36.23 14.74
CA PHE A 330 6.62 -35.86 15.75
C PHE A 330 8.03 -36.27 15.30
N LEU A 331 8.96 -35.31 15.37
CA LEU A 331 10.36 -35.52 14.97
C LEU A 331 11.31 -35.46 16.15
N GLU A 332 11.16 -34.46 17.02
CA GLU A 332 12.07 -34.24 18.14
C GLU A 332 11.33 -33.63 19.34
N ASN A 333 11.83 -33.91 20.54
CA ASN A 333 11.37 -33.31 21.78
C ASN A 333 12.58 -33.03 22.68
N LYS A 334 12.89 -31.74 22.87
CA LYS A 334 14.07 -31.27 23.61
C LYS A 334 13.62 -30.47 24.83
N ILE A 335 14.24 -30.71 25.98
CA ILE A 335 14.03 -29.89 27.18
C ILE A 335 14.90 -28.64 27.06
N VAL A 336 14.28 -27.47 27.15
CA VAL A 336 14.92 -26.16 27.01
C VAL A 336 14.29 -25.20 28.00
N GLU A 337 15.09 -24.38 28.67
CA GLU A 337 14.57 -23.26 29.47
C GLU A 337 14.68 -21.96 28.66
N HIS A 338 13.60 -21.17 28.67
CA HIS A 338 13.51 -19.91 27.95
C HIS A 338 13.64 -18.71 28.92
N PRO A 339 14.25 -17.60 28.49
CA PRO A 339 14.51 -16.46 29.38
C PRO A 339 13.27 -15.64 29.79
N GLY A 340 12.09 -15.93 29.22
CA GLY A 340 10.83 -15.26 29.53
C GLY A 340 9.67 -15.67 28.62
N HIS A 341 8.59 -14.88 28.65
CA HIS A 341 7.46 -15.03 27.72
C HIS A 341 7.91 -14.64 26.31
N ILE A 342 7.76 -15.58 25.37
CA ILE A 342 8.16 -15.40 23.97
C ILE A 342 7.04 -14.67 23.24
N LEU A 343 7.37 -13.57 22.58
CA LEU A 343 6.46 -12.75 21.79
C LEU A 343 6.48 -13.18 20.31
N GLU A 344 7.68 -13.42 19.78
CA GLU A 344 7.88 -13.85 18.40
C GLU A 344 9.07 -14.82 18.32
N SER A 345 9.03 -15.71 17.33
CA SER A 345 10.11 -16.68 17.08
C SER A 345 10.39 -16.77 15.58
N PHE A 346 11.63 -17.08 15.23
CA PHE A 346 12.02 -17.41 13.87
C PHE A 346 13.09 -18.49 13.92
N VAL A 347 13.09 -19.39 12.92
CA VAL A 347 14.06 -20.47 12.84
C VAL A 347 14.62 -20.52 11.42
N GLU A 348 15.93 -20.51 11.31
CA GLU A 348 16.64 -20.65 10.05
C GLU A 348 17.83 -21.59 10.26
N ASN A 349 17.86 -22.69 9.49
CA ASN A 349 18.95 -23.66 9.54
C ASN A 349 19.21 -24.20 10.96
N ASP A 350 18.14 -24.64 11.65
CA ASP A 350 18.15 -25.07 13.06
C ASP A 350 18.66 -24.01 14.08
N ARG A 351 18.87 -22.76 13.68
CA ARG A 351 19.17 -21.65 14.59
C ARG A 351 17.89 -20.98 15.03
N GLU A 352 17.72 -20.83 16.33
CA GLU A 352 16.53 -20.26 16.93
C GLU A 352 16.77 -18.77 17.26
N TYR A 353 15.82 -17.95 16.83
CA TYR A 353 15.78 -16.51 17.04
C TYR A 353 14.52 -16.21 17.82
N LEU A 354 14.64 -15.63 19.02
CA LEU A 354 13.50 -15.40 19.92
C LEU A 354 13.42 -13.94 20.34
N ILE A 355 12.26 -13.32 20.19
CA ILE A 355 11.92 -12.05 20.81
C ILE A 355 11.07 -12.36 22.04
N THR A 356 11.50 -11.89 23.20
CA THR A 356 10.79 -12.07 24.47
C THR A 356 10.42 -10.71 25.05
N GLU A 357 9.53 -10.68 26.03
CA GLU A 357 9.19 -9.44 26.75
C GLU A 357 10.41 -8.75 27.39
N ARG A 358 11.50 -9.48 27.63
CA ARG A 358 12.70 -8.97 28.29
C ARG A 358 13.84 -8.63 27.35
N GLY A 359 13.76 -9.06 26.09
CA GLY A 359 14.88 -8.95 25.17
C GLY A 359 14.85 -9.95 24.02
N VAL A 360 15.85 -9.85 23.16
CA VAL A 360 16.00 -10.67 21.96
C VAL A 360 17.17 -11.64 22.16
N SER A 361 16.95 -12.91 21.84
CA SER A 361 17.89 -14.01 22.00
C SER A 361 18.27 -14.62 20.65
N PHE A 362 19.58 -14.80 20.46
CA PHE A 362 20.21 -15.34 19.25
C PHE A 362 21.25 -16.39 19.64
N GLY A 363 20.87 -17.66 19.66
CA GLY A 363 21.71 -18.68 20.28
C GLY A 363 22.04 -18.30 21.74
N ASP A 364 23.33 -18.12 22.05
CA ASP A 364 23.79 -17.78 23.42
C ASP A 364 23.76 -16.28 23.75
N MET A 365 23.50 -15.41 22.76
CA MET A 365 23.49 -13.95 22.97
C MET A 365 22.10 -13.45 23.37
N PHE A 366 22.02 -12.51 24.31
CA PHE A 366 20.78 -11.90 24.79
C PHE A 366 20.92 -10.38 24.84
N PHE A 367 19.97 -9.66 24.24
CA PHE A 367 19.98 -8.20 24.14
C PHE A 367 18.72 -7.58 24.75
N SER A 368 18.88 -6.41 25.38
CA SER A 368 17.86 -5.62 26.08
C SER A 368 17.49 -6.10 27.49
N ASN A 369 17.11 -5.15 28.35
CA ASN A 369 16.46 -5.35 29.66
C ASN A 369 15.12 -4.59 29.74
N ASP A 370 14.72 -3.92 28.65
CA ASP A 370 13.50 -3.13 28.57
C ASP A 370 12.31 -4.01 28.17
N ARG A 371 11.12 -3.60 28.61
CA ARG A 371 9.89 -4.33 28.30
C ARG A 371 9.51 -4.16 26.83
N ILE A 372 9.68 -5.22 26.06
CA ILE A 372 9.27 -5.31 24.65
C ILE A 372 7.76 -5.57 24.59
N ILE A 373 7.05 -4.80 23.77
CA ILE A 373 5.59 -4.94 23.56
C ILE A 373 5.31 -5.91 22.40
N SER A 374 5.98 -5.71 21.28
CA SER A 374 5.92 -6.55 20.07
C SER A 374 7.24 -6.49 19.33
N GLY A 375 7.52 -7.45 18.46
CA GLY A 375 8.70 -7.44 17.62
C GLY A 375 8.60 -8.43 16.47
N HIS A 376 9.28 -8.12 15.37
CA HIS A 376 9.18 -8.82 14.10
C HIS A 376 10.57 -9.03 13.51
N PHE A 377 10.76 -10.21 12.91
CA PHE A 377 11.95 -10.58 12.18
C PHE A 377 11.76 -10.30 10.69
N HIS A 378 12.72 -9.59 10.09
CA HIS A 378 12.73 -9.22 8.68
C HIS A 378 13.88 -9.93 7.98
N PHE A 379 13.61 -11.13 7.46
CA PHE A 379 14.60 -11.93 6.75
C PHE A 379 14.36 -11.92 5.24
N ILE A 380 15.46 -11.86 4.51
CA ILE A 380 15.48 -11.73 3.06
C ILE A 380 15.72 -13.09 2.45
N ASP A 381 14.83 -13.50 1.56
CA ASP A 381 15.09 -14.65 0.71
C ASP A 381 16.10 -14.22 -0.36
N LYS A 382 17.32 -14.78 -0.27
CA LYS A 382 18.36 -14.58 -1.30
C LYS A 382 18.11 -15.40 -2.57
N GLU A 383 17.07 -16.24 -2.60
CA GLU A 383 16.71 -17.01 -3.78
C GLU A 383 15.84 -16.18 -4.74
N GLU A 384 16.31 -16.00 -5.98
CA GLU A 384 15.68 -15.22 -7.05
C GLU A 384 14.36 -15.84 -7.59
N THR A 385 13.77 -16.83 -6.92
CA THR A 385 12.51 -17.43 -7.37
C THR A 385 11.36 -16.47 -7.04
N PRO A 386 10.71 -15.86 -8.04
CA PRO A 386 9.59 -14.97 -7.76
C PRO A 386 8.46 -15.78 -7.14
N ASP A 387 7.93 -15.31 -6.01
CA ASP A 387 6.79 -15.91 -5.32
C ASP A 387 5.67 -16.25 -6.33
N SER A 388 5.06 -17.42 -6.17
CA SER A 388 4.00 -17.93 -7.05
C SER A 388 2.93 -16.88 -7.36
N CYS A 389 2.57 -16.05 -6.38
CA CYS A 389 1.60 -14.97 -6.51
C CYS A 389 2.07 -13.78 -7.38
N THR A 390 3.37 -13.54 -7.51
CA THR A 390 3.88 -12.46 -8.39
C THR A 390 3.62 -12.75 -9.88
N LYS A 391 3.43 -14.03 -10.25
CA LYS A 391 3.10 -14.46 -11.61
C LYS A 391 1.60 -14.67 -11.83
N ALA A 392 0.83 -14.79 -10.76
CA ALA A 392 -0.54 -15.29 -10.77
C ALA A 392 -1.58 -14.36 -11.42
N HIS A 393 -1.29 -13.06 -11.59
CA HIS A 393 -2.23 -12.06 -12.13
C HIS A 393 -3.65 -12.17 -11.53
N CYS A 394 -3.75 -12.47 -10.23
CA CYS A 394 -5.04 -12.51 -9.53
C CYS A 394 -5.64 -11.10 -9.43
N ASP A 395 -6.97 -11.01 -9.44
CA ASP A 395 -7.70 -9.75 -9.35
C ASP A 395 -7.60 -9.07 -7.98
N ILE A 396 -7.94 -9.79 -6.90
CA ILE A 396 -8.01 -9.22 -5.54
C ILE A 396 -7.06 -9.92 -4.58
N PHE A 397 -7.31 -11.18 -4.23
CA PHE A 397 -6.46 -11.95 -3.33
C PHE A 397 -5.65 -12.97 -4.10
N CYS A 398 -4.38 -13.08 -3.74
CA CYS A 398 -3.54 -14.21 -4.08
C CYS A 398 -2.94 -14.78 -2.80
N PHE A 399 -3.04 -16.09 -2.65
CA PHE A 399 -2.42 -16.83 -1.54
C PHE A 399 -1.41 -17.83 -2.09
N SER A 400 -0.15 -17.66 -1.70
CA SER A 400 0.90 -18.65 -1.99
C SER A 400 0.65 -19.88 -1.13
N LEU A 401 0.56 -21.06 -1.74
CA LEU A 401 0.37 -22.34 -1.05
C LEU A 401 1.69 -23.09 -0.91
N THR A 402 2.56 -22.94 -1.91
CA THR A 402 3.95 -23.38 -1.91
C THR A 402 4.77 -22.38 -2.73
N GLU A 403 6.08 -22.61 -2.88
CA GLU A 403 6.94 -21.81 -3.77
C GLU A 403 6.43 -21.80 -5.23
N ALA A 404 5.70 -22.83 -5.67
CA ALA A 404 5.23 -22.97 -7.05
C ALA A 404 3.71 -22.85 -7.21
N GLU A 405 2.93 -23.11 -6.16
CA GLU A 405 1.47 -23.14 -6.20
C GLU A 405 0.87 -21.91 -5.52
N TYR A 406 -0.14 -21.33 -6.17
CA TYR A 406 -0.93 -20.23 -5.64
C TYR A 406 -2.42 -20.54 -5.78
N GLN A 407 -3.23 -19.82 -5.01
CA GLN A 407 -4.67 -19.79 -5.19
C GLN A 407 -5.15 -18.34 -5.20
N CYS A 408 -5.78 -17.93 -6.29
CA CYS A 408 -6.55 -16.69 -6.32
C CYS A 408 -7.84 -16.88 -5.52
N ASP A 409 -8.26 -15.83 -4.83
CA ASP A 409 -9.51 -15.84 -4.08
C ASP A 409 -10.21 -14.48 -4.16
N CYS A 410 -11.49 -14.48 -3.85
CA CYS A 410 -12.35 -13.31 -3.90
C CYS A 410 -12.93 -12.97 -2.53
N PRO A 411 -13.29 -11.69 -2.30
CA PRO A 411 -14.04 -11.25 -1.13
C PRO A 411 -15.34 -12.04 -0.93
N ASP A 412 -15.89 -12.02 0.29
CA ASP A 412 -17.07 -12.83 0.66
C ASP A 412 -18.31 -12.61 -0.24
N ALA A 413 -18.39 -11.45 -0.90
CA ALA A 413 -19.49 -11.09 -1.82
C ALA A 413 -19.28 -11.50 -3.29
N MET A 414 -18.12 -12.06 -3.63
CA MET A 414 -17.67 -12.26 -5.00
C MET A 414 -17.27 -13.71 -5.26
N VAL A 415 -17.44 -14.16 -6.50
CA VAL A 415 -17.09 -15.49 -6.98
C VAL A 415 -15.95 -15.35 -7.98
N PHE A 416 -14.95 -16.21 -7.85
CA PHE A 416 -13.80 -16.21 -8.76
C PHE A 416 -14.17 -16.85 -10.10
N ASN A 417 -14.05 -16.08 -11.18
CA ASN A 417 -14.10 -16.58 -12.54
C ASN A 417 -12.70 -16.99 -12.99
N SER A 418 -12.47 -18.31 -13.09
CA SER A 418 -11.18 -18.89 -13.45
C SER A 418 -10.75 -18.65 -14.91
N GLU A 419 -11.67 -18.33 -15.82
CA GLU A 419 -11.33 -18.07 -17.22
C GLU A 419 -10.80 -16.65 -17.42
N LEU A 420 -11.32 -15.70 -16.64
CA LEU A 420 -10.95 -14.29 -16.72
C LEU A 420 -9.93 -13.87 -15.64
N ASN A 421 -9.60 -14.76 -14.70
CA ASN A 421 -8.87 -14.47 -13.47
C ASN A 421 -9.44 -13.25 -12.73
N LYS A 422 -10.76 -13.15 -12.67
CA LYS A 422 -11.48 -11.98 -12.13
C LYS A 422 -12.50 -12.38 -11.07
N CYS A 423 -12.68 -11.51 -10.10
CA CYS A 423 -13.73 -11.62 -9.12
C CYS A 423 -15.01 -11.00 -9.69
N GLU A 424 -16.02 -11.84 -9.90
CA GLU A 424 -17.32 -11.42 -10.36
C GLU A 424 -18.30 -11.42 -9.19
N CYS A 425 -19.13 -10.40 -9.13
CA CYS A 425 -20.05 -10.20 -8.05
C CYS A 425 -21.17 -11.24 -8.11
N ASN A 426 -21.45 -11.93 -7.00
CA ASN A 426 -22.58 -12.86 -6.96
C ASN A 426 -23.86 -12.09 -6.61
N LEU A 427 -24.72 -11.89 -7.61
CA LEU A 427 -26.01 -11.19 -7.48
C LEU A 427 -26.97 -11.82 -6.44
N SER A 428 -26.64 -12.99 -5.89
CA SER A 428 -27.41 -13.63 -4.81
C SER A 428 -26.92 -13.26 -3.41
N HIS A 429 -25.77 -12.60 -3.26
CA HIS A 429 -25.17 -12.26 -1.96
C HIS A 429 -25.44 -10.79 -1.59
N PRO A 430 -25.98 -10.49 -0.38
CA PRO A 430 -26.36 -9.12 0.00
C PRO A 430 -25.20 -8.11 -0.06
N ALA A 431 -23.99 -8.55 0.29
CA ALA A 431 -22.79 -7.71 0.28
C ALA A 431 -22.23 -7.42 -1.13
N CYS A 432 -22.78 -8.00 -2.20
CA CYS A 432 -22.42 -7.61 -3.58
C CYS A 432 -22.92 -6.21 -3.91
N TYR A 433 -23.90 -5.72 -3.15
CA TYR A 433 -24.50 -4.39 -3.30
C TYR A 433 -23.94 -3.36 -2.31
N GLU A 434 -22.93 -3.74 -1.50
CA GLU A 434 -22.21 -2.83 -0.61
C GLU A 434 -20.92 -2.34 -1.30
N CYS A 435 -20.93 -1.08 -1.73
CA CYS A 435 -19.77 -0.46 -2.35
C CYS A 435 -18.62 -0.24 -1.35
N LYS A 436 -17.38 -0.18 -1.84
CA LYS A 436 -16.20 0.13 -0.99
C LYS A 436 -16.40 1.45 -0.23
N PRO A 437 -15.64 1.69 0.86
CA PRO A 437 -15.66 2.98 1.57
C PRO A 437 -15.38 4.22 0.70
N ASN A 438 -14.72 4.03 -0.45
CA ASN A 438 -14.39 5.07 -1.43
C ASN A 438 -15.18 4.92 -2.74
N GLU A 439 -16.31 4.22 -2.71
CA GLU A 439 -17.20 4.03 -3.85
C GLU A 439 -18.61 4.49 -3.48
N PHE A 440 -19.32 5.04 -4.45
CA PHE A 440 -20.72 5.43 -4.35
C PHE A 440 -21.60 4.30 -4.89
N ASN A 441 -22.69 4.03 -4.18
CA ASN A 441 -23.69 3.04 -4.58
C ASN A 441 -24.78 3.70 -5.39
N CYS A 442 -24.85 3.33 -6.66
CA CYS A 442 -25.90 3.73 -7.58
C CYS A 442 -27.24 3.09 -7.18
N ASP A 443 -28.36 3.66 -7.61
CA ASP A 443 -29.70 3.13 -7.33
C ASP A 443 -29.95 1.78 -8.05
N ASN A 444 -29.28 1.56 -9.18
CA ASN A 444 -29.21 0.30 -9.92
C ASN A 444 -28.20 -0.70 -9.29
N GLN A 445 -27.67 -0.38 -8.11
CA GLN A 445 -26.77 -1.21 -7.31
C GLN A 445 -25.41 -1.46 -7.96
N LYS A 446 -25.02 -0.60 -8.92
CA LYS A 446 -23.66 -0.50 -9.44
C LYS A 446 -22.81 0.32 -8.47
N CYS A 447 -21.54 -0.03 -8.32
CA CYS A 447 -20.58 0.79 -7.58
C CYS A 447 -19.71 1.59 -8.54
N ILE A 448 -19.63 2.89 -8.32
CA ILE A 448 -18.69 3.78 -9.00
C ILE A 448 -17.73 4.36 -7.97
N HIS A 449 -16.58 4.89 -8.40
CA HIS A 449 -15.69 5.57 -7.47
C HIS A 449 -16.40 6.78 -6.84
N LEU A 450 -16.13 7.13 -5.58
CA LEU A 450 -16.80 8.26 -4.91
C LEU A 450 -16.60 9.59 -5.66
N ALA A 451 -15.46 9.73 -6.35
CA ALA A 451 -15.14 10.86 -7.24
C ALA A 451 -16.01 10.90 -8.51
N GLY A 452 -16.75 9.82 -8.79
CA GLY A 452 -17.76 9.73 -9.84
C GLY A 452 -19.12 10.28 -9.43
N LYS A 453 -19.34 10.56 -8.13
CA LYS A 453 -20.59 11.14 -7.66
C LYS A 453 -20.56 12.65 -7.92
N CYS A 454 -21.59 13.19 -8.57
CA CYS A 454 -21.75 14.63 -8.82
C CYS A 454 -20.59 15.23 -9.63
N ASN A 455 -20.08 14.48 -10.61
CA ASN A 455 -18.96 14.93 -11.44
C ASN A 455 -19.41 15.44 -12.82
N GLY A 456 -20.72 15.45 -13.08
CA GLY A 456 -21.32 15.85 -14.35
C GLY A 456 -21.27 14.77 -15.44
N VAL A 457 -20.90 13.53 -15.10
CA VAL A 457 -20.80 12.39 -16.01
C VAL A 457 -21.68 11.26 -15.48
N GLU A 458 -22.53 10.69 -16.33
CA GLU A 458 -23.32 9.52 -15.96
C GLU A 458 -22.44 8.26 -15.93
N ASP A 459 -21.81 8.01 -14.79
CA ASP A 459 -20.99 6.85 -14.50
C ASP A 459 -21.85 5.66 -14.03
N CYS A 460 -23.00 5.89 -13.38
CA CYS A 460 -23.90 4.83 -12.90
C CYS A 460 -24.70 4.15 -14.03
N GLY A 461 -25.05 4.87 -15.09
CA GLY A 461 -25.91 4.39 -16.19
C GLY A 461 -27.42 4.37 -15.88
N ASP A 462 -27.81 4.83 -14.68
CA ASP A 462 -29.18 5.11 -14.25
C ASP A 462 -29.33 6.56 -13.72
N HIS A 463 -28.30 7.39 -13.92
CA HIS A 463 -28.20 8.78 -13.46
C HIS A 463 -28.18 9.00 -11.93
N SER A 464 -28.14 7.95 -11.12
CA SER A 464 -28.23 8.07 -9.64
C SER A 464 -27.01 8.74 -9.00
N ASP A 465 -25.85 8.70 -9.64
CA ASP A 465 -24.63 9.43 -9.28
C ASP A 465 -24.73 10.94 -9.45
N GLU A 466 -25.56 11.39 -10.38
CA GLU A 466 -25.80 12.80 -10.67
C GLU A 466 -27.09 13.30 -10.00
N THR A 467 -27.68 12.50 -9.13
CA THR A 467 -28.92 12.81 -8.43
C THR A 467 -28.66 13.19 -6.96
N ASN A 468 -29.38 14.19 -6.45
CA ASN A 468 -29.30 14.66 -5.06
C ASN A 468 -27.89 15.16 -4.65
N CYS A 469 -27.23 15.82 -5.60
CA CYS A 469 -25.95 16.49 -5.41
C CYS A 469 -26.13 17.76 -4.59
N ILE A 470 -25.76 17.71 -3.31
CA ILE A 470 -25.51 18.92 -2.53
C ILE A 470 -24.13 19.41 -2.95
N MET A 471 -24.09 20.26 -3.98
CA MET A 471 -22.87 20.95 -4.38
C MET A 471 -22.36 21.77 -3.18
N GLN A 472 -21.32 21.28 -2.50
CA GLN A 472 -20.50 22.13 -1.65
C GLN A 472 -19.51 22.84 -2.58
N CYS A 473 -19.78 24.12 -2.86
CA CYS A 473 -18.81 24.95 -3.55
C CYS A 473 -17.52 25.07 -2.72
N GLU A 474 -16.38 25.37 -3.37
CA GLU A 474 -15.12 25.58 -2.65
C GLU A 474 -15.26 26.71 -1.61
N ILE A 475 -14.33 26.74 -0.64
CA ILE A 475 -14.34 27.76 0.41
C ILE A 475 -14.27 29.16 -0.24
N ASN A 476 -15.32 29.95 -0.04
CA ASN A 476 -15.57 31.32 -0.55
C ASN A 476 -16.36 31.46 -1.86
N ASP A 477 -16.89 30.37 -2.42
CA ASP A 477 -17.79 30.41 -3.58
C ASP A 477 -19.27 30.36 -3.15
N ILE A 478 -20.17 30.92 -3.97
CA ILE A 478 -21.61 30.97 -3.68
C ILE A 478 -22.38 30.06 -4.64
N LEU A 479 -23.27 29.22 -4.09
CA LEU A 479 -24.19 28.38 -4.84
C LEU A 479 -25.44 29.17 -5.25
N CYS A 480 -25.74 29.22 -6.55
CA CYS A 480 -27.01 29.75 -7.08
C CYS A 480 -28.19 28.88 -6.62
N ASP A 481 -29.35 29.45 -6.30
CA ASP A 481 -30.43 28.72 -5.62
C ASP A 481 -31.12 27.67 -6.52
N ASN A 482 -31.03 27.80 -7.86
CA ASN A 482 -31.77 26.94 -8.79
C ASN A 482 -30.94 26.13 -9.80
N ASP A 483 -29.65 26.43 -10.00
CA ASP A 483 -28.89 25.88 -11.16
C ASP A 483 -27.71 24.98 -10.80
N SER A 484 -27.49 24.64 -9.52
CA SER A 484 -26.34 23.83 -9.11
C SER A 484 -24.99 24.39 -9.61
N LYS A 485 -24.92 25.70 -9.86
CA LYS A 485 -23.75 26.42 -10.38
C LYS A 485 -23.09 27.17 -9.23
N CYS A 486 -21.77 27.00 -9.10
CA CYS A 486 -20.95 27.76 -8.15
C CYS A 486 -20.39 29.00 -8.86
N VAL A 487 -20.56 30.16 -8.23
CA VAL A 487 -19.95 31.43 -8.64
C VAL A 487 -18.70 31.65 -7.80
N SER A 488 -17.57 31.84 -8.48
CA SER A 488 -16.25 32.10 -7.87
C SER A 488 -16.28 33.37 -7.04
N TYR A 489 -15.48 33.45 -5.97
CA TYR A 489 -15.36 34.68 -5.17
C TYR A 489 -15.11 35.96 -5.98
N SER A 490 -14.36 35.86 -7.09
CA SER A 490 -14.05 37.00 -7.97
C SER A 490 -15.24 37.56 -8.74
N ASP A 491 -16.30 36.77 -8.84
CA ASP A 491 -17.44 36.95 -9.73
C ASP A 491 -18.71 37.29 -8.92
N ILE A 492 -18.54 37.60 -7.62
CA ILE A 492 -19.57 38.06 -6.70
C ILE A 492 -19.47 39.59 -6.63
N CYS A 493 -20.60 40.30 -6.78
CA CYS A 493 -20.63 41.76 -6.76
C CYS A 493 -19.74 42.41 -7.83
N ASP A 494 -19.56 41.73 -8.96
CA ASP A 494 -18.80 42.22 -10.10
C ASP A 494 -19.68 43.05 -11.07
N GLY A 495 -20.99 43.12 -10.79
CA GLY A 495 -21.99 43.84 -11.55
C GLY A 495 -22.53 43.06 -12.75
N PHE A 496 -22.15 41.78 -12.90
CA PHE A 496 -22.69 40.85 -13.88
C PHE A 496 -23.54 39.80 -13.18
N ASN A 497 -24.69 39.49 -13.78
CA ASN A 497 -25.58 38.47 -13.25
C ASN A 497 -25.07 37.08 -13.62
N ASN A 498 -24.23 36.49 -12.78
CA ASN A 498 -23.55 35.23 -13.02
C ASN A 498 -24.39 34.03 -12.50
N CYS A 499 -25.33 34.26 -11.58
CA CYS A 499 -26.46 33.37 -11.32
C CYS A 499 -27.69 33.82 -12.11
N GLU A 500 -28.46 32.92 -12.74
CA GLU A 500 -29.68 33.36 -13.47
C GLU A 500 -30.72 34.05 -12.54
N ASP A 501 -30.64 33.82 -11.23
CA ASP A 501 -31.51 34.35 -10.19
C ASP A 501 -31.04 35.68 -9.54
N GLY A 502 -29.85 36.21 -9.86
CA GLY A 502 -29.35 37.45 -9.26
C GLY A 502 -28.71 37.32 -7.89
N LYS A 503 -28.54 36.10 -7.38
CA LYS A 503 -28.09 35.86 -5.99
C LYS A 503 -26.68 36.36 -5.70
N ASP A 504 -25.79 36.26 -6.68
CA ASP A 504 -24.42 36.77 -6.64
C ASP A 504 -24.33 38.30 -6.51
N GLU A 505 -25.43 39.03 -6.77
CA GLU A 505 -25.50 40.50 -6.75
C GLU A 505 -26.42 41.05 -5.64
N LEU A 506 -27.05 40.19 -4.82
CA LEU A 506 -28.14 40.57 -3.91
C LEU A 506 -27.70 41.17 -2.56
N TYR A 507 -26.44 41.03 -2.16
CA TYR A 507 -25.95 41.45 -0.83
C TYR A 507 -24.59 42.19 -0.84
N CYS A 508 -24.37 43.06 -1.82
CA CYS A 508 -23.11 43.80 -2.01
C CYS A 508 -22.91 45.02 -1.09
N HIS A 509 -23.44 45.00 0.14
CA HIS A 509 -23.26 46.10 1.08
C HIS A 509 -21.89 46.05 1.77
N GLY A 510 -20.89 46.63 1.09
CA GLY A 510 -19.60 47.00 1.68
C GLY A 510 -18.42 46.10 1.33
N ILE A 511 -18.24 45.79 0.05
CA ILE A 511 -16.95 45.35 -0.51
C ILE A 511 -16.13 46.59 -0.91
#